data_AF-A0A6I3X4W3-F1
#
_entry.id   AF-A0A6I3X4W3-F1
#
_cell.length_a   1.000
_cell.length_b   1.000
_cell.length_c   1.000
_cell.angle_alpha   90.00
_cell.angle_beta   90.00
_cell.angle_gamma   90.00
#
_symmetry.space_group_name_H-M   'P 1'
#
loop_
_entity.id
_entity.type
_entity.pdbx_description
1 polymer ?
#
loop_
_entity_poly.entity_id
_entity_poly.type
_entity_poly.pdbx_seq_one_letter_code
_entity_poly.pdbx_strand_id
1 'polypeptide(L)' 'VQGDRVSGARKPATLETGFIVQVPLFVGPGENIKVDTRTGDYITRA' A
#
# COMPACT_ATOMS: atom_id res chain seq x y z
N VAL A 1 15.90 18.14 16.66
CA VAL A 1 15.33 18.05 15.30
C VAL A 1 14.66 16.69 15.21
N GLN A 2 13.36 16.62 14.95
CA GLN A 2 12.58 15.39 14.93
C GLN A 2 12.82 14.68 13.58
N GLY A 3 14.04 14.16 13.42
CA GLY A 3 14.44 13.35 12.27
C GLY A 3 13.85 11.95 12.38
N ASP A 4 13.60 11.33 11.22
CA ASP A 4 13.22 9.93 11.04
C ASP A 4 11.74 9.56 11.25
N ARG A 5 10.83 10.36 10.68
CA ARG A 5 9.64 9.72 10.09
C ARG A 5 10.12 8.97 8.85
N VAL A 6 10.30 7.66 8.97
CA VAL A 6 10.71 6.78 7.86
C VAL A 6 9.75 7.00 6.69
N SER A 7 10.19 7.81 5.72
CA SER A 7 9.42 8.21 4.57
C SER A 7 9.21 7.01 3.66
N GLY A 8 8.02 6.41 3.72
CA GLY A 8 7.47 5.70 2.57
C GLY A 8 8.05 4.32 2.28
N ALA A 9 8.50 3.56 3.27
CA ALA A 9 8.72 2.14 3.06
C ALA A 9 7.40 1.48 2.61
N ARG A 10 7.45 0.76 1.49
CA ARG A 10 6.33 0.02 0.91
C ARG A 10 6.67 -1.46 0.91
N LYS A 11 5.63 -2.29 1.04
CA LYS A 11 5.71 -3.74 0.90
C LYS A 11 4.81 -4.18 -0.27
N PRO A 12 5.18 -5.26 -0.98
CA PRO A 12 4.26 -5.89 -1.91
C PRO A 12 3.08 -6.51 -1.14
N ALA A 13 1.88 -6.29 -1.63
CA ALA A 13 0.66 -6.95 -1.17
C ALA A 13 -0.07 -7.57 -2.36
N THR A 14 -0.52 -8.80 -2.20
CA THR A 14 -1.35 -9.50 -3.18
C THR A 14 -2.81 -9.22 -2.88
N LEU A 15 -3.52 -8.69 -3.87
CA LEU A 15 -4.96 -8.46 -3.80
C LEU A 15 -5.72 -9.79 -3.95
N GLU A 16 -6.99 -9.80 -3.57
CA GLU A 16 -7.88 -10.96 -3.77
C GLU A 16 -8.00 -11.40 -5.24
N THR A 17 -7.76 -10.47 -6.17
CA THR A 17 -7.74 -10.70 -7.61
C THR A 17 -6.45 -11.37 -8.10
N GLY A 18 -5.45 -11.53 -7.24
CA GLY A 18 -4.11 -12.04 -7.58
C GLY A 18 -3.12 -10.98 -8.04
N PHE A 19 -3.52 -9.71 -8.14
CA PHE A 19 -2.64 -8.61 -8.56
C PHE A 19 -1.72 -8.17 -7.41
N ILE A 20 -0.44 -7.87 -7.71
CA ILE A 20 0.55 -7.47 -6.70
C ILE A 20 0.76 -5.95 -6.76
N VAL A 21 0.49 -5.26 -5.66
CA VAL A 21 0.61 -3.79 -5.55
C VAL A 21 1.56 -3.39 -4.42
N GLN A 22 2.15 -2.21 -4.52
CA GLN A 22 3.02 -1.66 -3.48
C GLN A 22 2.20 -0.86 -2.47
N VAL A 23 2.06 -1.37 -1.25
CA VAL A 23 1.28 -0.75 -0.17
C VAL A 23 2.17 -0.25 0.97
N PRO A 24 1.78 0.79 1.71
CA PRO A 24 2.51 1.20 2.92
C PRO A 24 2.64 0.08 3.95
N LEU A 25 3.73 0.08 4.73
CA LEU A 25 4.00 -0.98 5.71
C LEU A 25 2.87 -1.18 6.74
N PHE A 26 2.16 -0.12 7.08
CA PHE A 26 1.07 -0.13 8.07
C PHE A 26 -0.21 -0.83 7.58
N VAL A 27 -0.35 -1.09 6.28
CA VAL A 27 -1.55 -1.75 5.73
C VAL A 27 -1.58 -3.22 6.16
N GLY A 28 -2.66 -3.64 6.81
CA GLY A 28 -2.86 -5.00 7.29
C GLY A 28 -3.56 -5.92 6.29
N PRO A 29 -3.45 -7.26 6.44
CA PRO A 29 -4.31 -8.19 5.70
C PRO A 29 -5.78 -8.00 6.11
N GLY A 30 -6.69 -7.98 5.13
CA GLY A 30 -8.13 -7.74 5.34
C GLY A 30 -8.54 -6.27 5.39
N GLU A 31 -7.60 -5.34 5.24
CA GLU A 31 -7.90 -3.90 5.13
C GLU A 31 -8.31 -3.53 3.71
N ASN A 32 -9.34 -2.71 3.57
CA ASN A 32 -9.80 -2.22 2.27
C ASN A 32 -8.92 -1.05 1.80
N ILE A 33 -8.25 -1.25 0.67
CA ILE A 33 -7.39 -0.24 0.06
C ILE A 33 -7.92 0.13 -1.32
N LYS A 34 -7.79 1.40 -1.67
CA LYS A 34 -8.08 1.88 -3.02
C LYS A 34 -6.78 1.92 -3.82
N VAL A 35 -6.77 1.17 -4.91
CA VAL A 35 -5.64 1.07 -5.83
C VAL A 35 -6.05 1.53 -7.23
N ASP A 36 -5.11 2.09 -7.98
CA ASP A 36 -5.26 2.37 -9.40
C ASP A 36 -5.00 1.06 -10.17
N THR A 37 -5.99 0.54 -10.88
CA THR A 37 -5.86 -0.72 -11.65
C THR A 37 -5.15 -0.54 -12.99
N ARG A 38 -4.92 0.70 -13.43
CA ARG A 38 -4.19 1.03 -14.66
C ARG A 38 -2.69 1.08 -14.41
N THR A 39 -2.27 1.65 -13.27
CA THR A 39 -0.84 1.74 -12.91
C THR A 39 -0.39 0.74 -11.85
N GLY A 40 -1.33 0.19 -11.07
CA GLY A 40 -1.03 -0.66 -9.92
C GLY A 40 -0.64 0.10 -8.65
N ASP A 41 -0.80 1.43 -8.64
CA ASP A 41 -0.43 2.26 -7.50
C ASP A 41 -1.48 2.26 -6.40
N TYR A 42 -1.02 2.25 -5.16
CA TYR A 42 -1.85 2.54 -4.00
C TYR A 42 -2.26 4.02 -4.00
N ILE A 43 -3.56 4.30 -3.90
CA ILE A 43 -4.12 5.65 -3.87
C ILE A 43 -4.36 6.08 -2.41
N THR A 44 -5.22 5.36 -1.70
CA THR A 44 -5.61 5.71 -0.33
C THR A 44 -6.21 4.50 0.39
N ARG A 45 -6.22 4.56 1.73
CA ARG A 45 -7.10 3.70 2.53
C ARG A 45 -8.53 4.22 2.39
N ALA A 46 -9.49 3.31 2.27
CA ALA A 46 -10.91 3.63 2.30
C ALA A 46 -11.42 3.64 3.74
#